data_AF-A0A4Y4F0W2-F1
#
_entry.id   AF-A0A4Y4F0W2-F1
#
_cell.length_a   1.000
_cell.length_b   1.000
_cell.length_c   1.000
_cell.angle_alpha   90.00
_cell.angle_beta   90.00
_cell.angle_gamma   90.00
#
_symmetry.space_group_name_H-M   'P 1'
#
loop_
_entity.id
_entity.type
_entity.pdbx_description
1 polymer ?
#
loop_
_entity_poly.entity_id
_entity_poly.type
_entity_poly.pdbx_seq_one_letter_code
_entity_poly.pdbx_strand_id
1 'polypeptide(L)'
;MQVSHGSSTQREAQDWQSALDRALEAHGGEAALAHYPHVANAFPSNRPNPYTGEFPLLDYSGLKEWATCRGWRVRPAPERASDGEKYNPPVRFTRLEDGSQRFH
;
A
#
# COMPACT_ATOMS: atom_id res chain seq x y z
N MET A 1 23.95 -10.57 -24.09
CA MET A 1 22.93 -11.02 -23.13
C MET A 1 22.31 -9.77 -22.52
N GLN A 2 21.14 -9.35 -23.01
CA GLN A 2 20.45 -8.16 -22.50
C GLN A 2 19.55 -8.60 -21.36
N VAL A 3 19.87 -8.20 -20.13
CA VAL A 3 19.02 -8.43 -18.96
C VAL A 3 17.91 -7.38 -18.97
N SER A 4 16.68 -7.87 -19.07
CA SER A 4 15.46 -7.09 -19.07
C SER A 4 15.27 -6.40 -17.72
N HIS A 5 15.79 -5.18 -17.56
CA HIS A 5 15.61 -4.37 -16.35
C HIS A 5 14.14 -3.95 -16.09
N GLY A 6 13.21 -4.26 -17.00
CA GLY A 6 11.77 -4.06 -16.79
C GLY A 6 11.07 -5.21 -16.05
N SER A 7 11.72 -6.36 -15.87
CA SER A 7 11.09 -7.56 -15.26
C SER A 7 11.33 -7.68 -13.76
N SER A 8 12.39 -7.07 -13.24
CA SER A 8 12.75 -7.15 -11.82
C SER A 8 11.79 -6.33 -10.97
N THR A 9 11.52 -5.08 -11.34
CA THR A 9 10.66 -4.17 -10.58
C THR A 9 9.22 -4.67 -10.45
N GLN A 10 8.67 -5.26 -11.51
CA GLN A 10 7.32 -5.83 -11.48
C GLN A 10 7.25 -7.13 -10.67
N ARG A 11 8.33 -7.92 -10.64
CA ARG A 11 8.38 -9.16 -9.86
C ARG A 11 8.61 -8.87 -8.38
N GLU A 12 9.42 -7.87 -8.06
CA GLU A 12 9.59 -7.32 -6.72
C GLU A 12 8.26 -6.73 -6.20
N ALA A 13 7.55 -5.93 -7.01
CA ALA A 13 6.25 -5.39 -6.61
C ALA A 13 5.23 -6.49 -6.29
N GLN A 14 5.20 -7.58 -7.07
CA GLN A 14 4.35 -8.73 -6.78
C GLN A 14 4.74 -9.44 -5.47
N ASP A 15 6.04 -9.60 -5.20
CA ASP A 15 6.53 -10.19 -3.95
C ASP A 15 6.09 -9.35 -2.74
N TRP A 16 6.25 -8.03 -2.83
CA TRP A 16 5.75 -7.08 -1.83
C TRP A 16 4.23 -7.15 -1.65
N GLN A 17 3.46 -7.28 -2.73
CA GLN A 17 2.01 -7.46 -2.66
C GLN A 17 1.64 -8.76 -1.94
N SER A 18 2.30 -9.87 -2.26
CA SER A 18 2.09 -11.16 -1.58
C SER A 18 2.50 -11.13 -0.10
N ALA A 19 3.59 -10.43 0.24
CA ALA A 19 4.01 -10.22 1.61
C ALA A 19 2.99 -9.38 2.40
N LEU A 20 2.45 -8.32 1.77
CA LEU A 20 1.40 -7.48 2.35
C LEU A 20 0.10 -8.27 2.57
N ASP A 21 -0.32 -9.06 1.58
CA ASP A 21 -1.47 -9.96 1.66
C ASP A 21 -1.34 -10.90 2.86
N ARG A 22 -0.23 -11.63 2.92
CA ARG A 22 0.05 -12.59 3.99
C ARG A 22 0.15 -11.90 5.36
N ALA A 23 0.68 -10.68 5.43
CA ALA A 23 0.74 -9.92 6.67
C ALA A 23 -0.66 -9.48 7.14
N LEU A 24 -1.54 -9.07 6.23
CA LEU A 24 -2.92 -8.73 6.52
C LEU A 24 -3.73 -9.95 6.97
N GLU A 25 -3.55 -11.09 6.28
CA GLU A 25 -4.17 -12.36 6.66
C GLU A 25 -3.68 -12.85 8.03
N ALA A 26 -2.36 -12.81 8.28
CA ALA A 26 -1.75 -13.22 9.54
C ALA A 26 -2.13 -12.28 10.70
N HIS A 27 -2.38 -10.99 10.43
CA HIS A 27 -2.84 -10.06 11.45
C HIS A 27 -4.22 -10.49 11.98
N GLY A 28 -5.12 -10.94 11.11
CA GLY A 28 -6.45 -11.45 11.50
C GLY A 28 -7.34 -10.46 12.26
N GLY A 29 -6.93 -9.19 12.39
CA GLY A 29 -7.59 -8.16 13.19
C GLY A 29 -8.46 -7.22 12.36
N GLU A 30 -9.24 -6.38 13.05
CA GLU A 30 -10.14 -5.41 12.41
C GLU A 30 -9.41 -4.28 11.69
N ALA A 31 -8.18 -3.97 12.09
CA ALA A 31 -7.34 -2.98 11.43
C ALA A 31 -5.85 -3.33 11.50
N ALA A 32 -5.15 -3.10 10.40
CA ALA A 32 -3.70 -3.24 10.26
C ALA A 32 -3.08 -1.92 9.79
N LEU A 33 -1.79 -1.72 10.06
CA LEU A 33 -1.08 -0.51 9.68
C LEU A 33 0.17 -0.88 8.88
N ALA A 34 0.34 -0.28 7.69
CA ALA A 34 1.51 -0.47 6.86
C ALA A 34 2.25 0.85 6.68
N HIS A 35 3.58 0.76 6.73
CA HIS A 35 4.44 1.90 6.46
C HIS A 35 4.41 2.26 4.98
N TYR A 36 4.49 3.56 4.68
CA TYR A 36 4.52 4.08 3.31
C TYR A 36 5.53 3.36 2.39
N PRO A 37 6.82 3.14 2.77
CA PRO A 37 7.78 2.48 1.89
C PRO A 37 7.35 1.06 1.48
N HIS A 38 6.69 0.30 2.36
CA HIS A 38 6.21 -1.05 2.04
C HIS A 38 5.12 -1.01 0.97
N VAL A 39 4.13 -0.13 1.13
CA VAL A 39 3.04 -0.01 0.15
C VAL A 39 3.50 0.64 -1.14
N ALA A 40 4.46 1.57 -1.09
CA ALA A 40 5.03 2.21 -2.27
C ALA A 40 5.86 1.22 -3.11
N ASN A 41 6.54 0.26 -2.48
CA ASN A 41 7.22 -0.82 -3.19
C ASN A 41 6.25 -1.86 -3.77
N ALA A 42 5.13 -2.13 -3.09
CA ALA A 42 4.08 -3.02 -3.59
C ALA A 42 3.29 -2.40 -4.76
N PHE A 43 3.04 -1.10 -4.70
CA PHE A 43 2.28 -0.32 -5.69
C PHE A 43 3.07 0.91 -6.12
N PRO A 44 4.16 0.73 -6.88
CA PRO A 44 4.91 1.86 -7.39
C PRO A 44 4.13 2.54 -8.51
N SER A 45 3.80 3.82 -8.35
CA SER A 45 3.32 4.64 -9.47
C SER A 45 4.47 4.91 -10.44
N ASN A 46 4.10 5.10 -11.70
CA ASN A 46 5.03 5.48 -12.77
C ASN A 46 5.51 6.95 -12.68
N ARG A 47 5.21 7.64 -11.57
CA ARG A 47 5.60 9.03 -11.33
C ARG A 47 6.67 9.08 -10.24
N PRO A 48 7.74 9.86 -10.43
CA PRO A 48 8.70 10.11 -9.36
C PRO A 48 8.01 10.85 -8.21
N ASN A 49 8.37 10.53 -6.98
CA ASN A 49 7.83 11.21 -5.81
C ASN A 49 8.44 12.63 -5.72
N PRO A 50 7.63 13.70 -5.77
CA PRO A 50 8.14 15.06 -5.77
C PRO A 50 8.58 15.56 -4.39
N TYR A 51 8.27 14.83 -3.32
CA TYR A 51 8.54 15.26 -1.94
C TYR A 51 9.72 14.51 -1.29
N THR A 52 9.80 13.20 -1.51
CA THR A 52 10.90 12.38 -1.00
C THR A 52 11.46 11.51 -2.12
N GLY A 53 12.68 11.81 -2.56
CA GLY A 53 13.36 11.05 -3.61
C GLY A 53 13.79 9.64 -3.21
N GLU A 54 13.58 9.23 -1.97
CA GLU A 54 13.98 7.90 -1.46
C GLU A 54 13.03 6.77 -1.89
N PHE A 55 11.76 7.05 -2.17
CA PHE A 55 10.77 6.02 -2.52
C PHE A 55 9.91 6.45 -3.72
N PRO A 56 9.49 5.51 -4.59
CA PRO A 56 8.55 5.80 -5.66
C PRO A 56 7.24 6.34 -5.10
N LEU A 57 6.51 7.11 -5.91
CA LEU A 57 5.19 7.58 -5.51
C LEU A 57 4.25 6.38 -5.35
N LEU A 58 3.52 6.30 -4.25
CA LEU A 58 2.52 5.25 -4.05
C LEU A 58 1.34 5.41 -5.02
N ASP A 59 1.01 4.34 -5.76
CA ASP A 59 -0.22 4.24 -6.53
C ASP A 59 -1.41 3.96 -5.60
N TYR A 60 -1.94 5.04 -5.02
CA TYR A 60 -3.03 4.94 -4.04
C TYR A 60 -4.30 4.33 -4.64
N SER A 61 -4.55 4.56 -5.93
CA SER A 61 -5.70 3.98 -6.65
C SER A 61 -5.59 2.46 -6.74
N GLY A 62 -4.47 1.95 -7.26
CA GLY A 62 -4.21 0.51 -7.36
C GLY A 62 -4.17 -0.18 -6.00
N LEU A 63 -3.57 0.46 -5.00
CA LEU A 63 -3.59 -0.05 -3.62
C LEU A 63 -5.03 -0.16 -3.08
N LYS A 64 -5.83 0.89 -3.28
CA LYS A 64 -7.23 0.92 -2.82
C LYS A 64 -8.06 -0.14 -3.50
N GLU A 65 -7.92 -0.33 -4.81
CA GLU A 65 -8.64 -1.37 -5.57
C GLU A 65 -8.23 -2.77 -5.12
N TRP A 66 -6.92 -3.02 -5.01
CA TRP A 66 -6.37 -4.30 -4.54
C TRP A 66 -6.87 -4.68 -3.15
N ALA A 67 -6.90 -3.70 -2.23
CA ALA A 67 -7.37 -3.91 -0.87
C ALA A 67 -8.89 -4.12 -0.84
N THR A 68 -9.65 -3.33 -1.61
CA THR A 68 -11.12 -3.46 -1.70
C THR A 68 -11.51 -4.84 -2.23
N CYS A 69 -10.78 -5.35 -3.21
CA CYS A 69 -10.97 -6.71 -3.76
C CYS A 69 -10.79 -7.80 -2.69
N ARG A 70 -10.00 -7.54 -1.65
CA ARG A 70 -9.74 -8.44 -0.52
C ARG A 70 -10.59 -8.15 0.72
N GLY A 71 -11.57 -7.26 0.61
CA GLY A 71 -12.40 -6.86 1.75
C GLY A 71 -11.67 -5.95 2.74
N TRP A 72 -10.68 -5.18 2.29
CA TRP A 72 -9.98 -4.18 3.10
C TRP A 72 -10.25 -2.76 2.59
N ARG A 73 -10.43 -1.83 3.51
CA ARG A 73 -10.50 -0.39 3.26
C ARG A 73 -9.16 0.25 3.61
N VAL A 74 -8.64 1.01 2.67
CA VAL A 74 -7.37 1.73 2.79
C VAL A 74 -7.64 3.20 3.10
N ARG A 75 -6.97 3.73 4.12
CA ARG A 75 -6.98 5.16 4.45
C ARG A 75 -5.58 5.62 4.85
N PRO A 76 -5.12 6.80 4.38
CA PRO A 76 -3.91 7.40 4.94
C PRO A 76 -4.16 7.74 6.42
N ALA A 77 -3.19 7.46 7.27
CA ALA A 77 -3.22 7.74 8.70
C ALA A 77 -2.13 8.77 9.04
N PRO A 78 -2.30 10.04 8.64
CA PRO A 78 -1.32 11.10 8.95
C PRO A 78 -1.17 11.33 10.45
N GLU A 79 -2.21 11.04 11.24
CA GLU A 79 -2.16 11.05 12.71
C GLU A 79 -1.18 10.02 13.31
N ARG A 80 -0.78 9.02 12.52
CA ARG A 80 0.21 7.98 12.89
C ARG A 80 1.57 8.22 12.24
N ALA A 81 1.72 9.25 11.42
CA ALA A 81 2.99 9.60 10.82
C ALA A 81 3.93 10.17 11.89
N SER A 82 5.19 9.74 11.90
CA SER A 82 6.22 10.39 12.70
C SER A 82 6.51 11.78 12.13
N ASP A 83 7.13 12.67 12.90
CA ASP A 83 7.40 14.08 12.51
C ASP A 83 8.16 14.19 11.16
N GLY A 84 9.00 13.20 10.83
CA GLY A 84 9.72 13.08 9.56
C GLY A 84 8.94 12.47 8.38
N GLU A 85 7.75 11.93 8.61
CA GLU A 85 6.91 11.23 7.61
C GLU A 85 5.73 12.10 7.14
N LYS A 86 5.77 13.41 7.41
CA LYS A 86 4.70 14.37 7.11
C LYS A 86 4.22 14.34 5.66
N TYR A 87 5.10 13.99 4.72
CA TYR A 87 4.81 13.93 3.28
C TYR A 87 4.42 12.54 2.79
N ASN A 88 4.63 11.50 3.60
CA ASN A 88 4.40 10.10 3.26
C ASN A 88 3.76 9.38 4.45
N PRO A 89 2.52 9.74 4.80
CA PRO A 89 1.88 9.18 5.97
C PRO A 89 1.69 7.66 5.81
N PRO A 90 1.77 6.88 6.89
CA PRO A 90 1.51 5.45 6.84
C PRO A 90 0.04 5.20 6.46
N VAL A 91 -0.21 4.00 5.95
CA VAL A 91 -1.49 3.61 5.42
C VAL A 91 -2.13 2.60 6.36
N ARG A 92 -3.37 2.88 6.78
CA ARG A 92 -4.17 1.98 7.60
C ARG A 92 -5.11 1.17 6.72
N PHE A 93 -5.09 -0.13 6.94
CA PHE A 93 -6.03 -1.11 6.39
C PHE A 93 -7.07 -1.39 7.48
N THR A 94 -8.34 -1.35 7.13
CA THR A 94 -9.44 -1.67 8.03
C THR A 94 -10.32 -2.68 7.33
N ARG A 95 -10.74 -3.75 8.01
CA ARG A 95 -11.58 -4.76 7.39
C ARG A 95 -12.91 -4.11 7.00
N LEU A 96 -13.34 -4.32 5.76
CA LEU A 96 -14.70 -4.04 5.34
C LEU A 96 -15.53 -5.17 5.93
N GLU A 97 -16.05 -4.97 7.15
CA GLU A 97 -17.13 -5.82 7.62
C GLU A 97 -18.27 -5.72 6.59
N ASP A 98 -18.83 -6.87 6.22
CA ASP A 98 -19.87 -7.07 5.21
C ASP A 98 -21.16 -6.23 5.43
N GLY A 99 -21.20 -5.36 6.45
CA GLY A 99 -22.37 -4.59 6.88
C GLY A 99 -22.33 -3.08 6.63
N SER A 100 -21.38 -2.49 5.91
CA SER A 100 -21.35 -1.01 5.75
C SER A 100 -21.03 -0.50 4.34
N GLN A 101 -21.72 -1.08 3.36
CA GLN A 101 -22.07 -0.40 2.11
C GLN A 101 -23.60 -0.30 1.95
N ARG A 102 -24.27 0.34 2.91
CA ARG A 102 -25.49 1.10 2.60
C ARG A 102 -25.13 2.57 2.57
N PHE A 103 -25.07 3.07 1.34
CA PHE A 103 -25.14 4.46 0.90
C PHE A 103 -25.85 5.41 1.88
N HIS A 104 -25.31 6.61 2.04
CA HIS A 104 -26.07 7.83 2.22
C HIS A 104 -25.31 9.02 1.62
#